data_AF-A0A2E6QUP1-F1
#
_entry.id   AF-A0A2E6QUP1-F1
#
_cell.length_a   1.000
_cell.length_b   1.000
_cell.length_c   1.000
_cell.angle_alpha   90.00
_cell.angle_beta   90.00
_cell.angle_gamma   90.00
#
_symmetry.space_group_name_H-M   'P 1'
#
loop_
_entity.id
_entity.type
_entity.pdbx_description
1 polymer ?
#
loop_
_entity_poly.entity_id
_entity_poly.type
_entity_poly.pdbx_seq_one_letter_code
_entity_poly.pdbx_strand_id
1 'polypeptide(L)'
;MKLLKLPVLCCFFLFACSESELTPMEAAQQACECIKLSKDSSAEGLEAVKDCNTKTTEMMNQYRDDPEWMKKWREELLRVMKECVSE
;
A
#
# COMPACT_ATOMS: atom_id res chain seq x y z
N MET A 1 44.93 7.64 -36.16
CA MET A 1 44.13 7.82 -34.93
C MET A 1 42.69 8.12 -35.36
N LYS A 2 41.89 7.08 -35.62
CA LYS A 2 40.80 6.55 -34.77
C LYS A 2 39.81 7.60 -34.21
N LEU A 3 38.66 7.61 -34.89
CA LEU A 3 37.28 7.72 -34.41
C LEU A 3 36.70 9.12 -34.14
N LEU A 4 35.88 9.54 -35.12
CA LEU A 4 34.75 10.45 -34.96
C LEU A 4 33.88 10.00 -33.77
N LYS A 5 33.54 10.94 -32.87
CA LYS A 5 32.51 10.75 -31.86
C LYS A 5 31.22 11.39 -32.35
N LEU A 6 30.29 10.54 -32.77
CA LEU A 6 28.92 10.89 -33.13
C LEU A 6 28.17 11.34 -31.86
N PRO A 7 27.48 12.49 -31.86
CA PRO A 7 26.54 12.85 -30.81
C PRO A 7 25.15 12.30 -31.16
N VAL A 8 24.28 12.18 -30.16
CA VAL A 8 22.83 11.93 -30.27
C VAL A 8 22.43 10.46 -30.53
N LEU A 9 21.96 9.75 -29.49
CA LEU A 9 20.62 9.14 -29.44
C LEU A 9 20.36 8.40 -28.11
N CYS A 10 19.09 8.40 -27.71
CA CYS A 10 18.43 7.59 -26.68
C CYS A 10 18.70 8.02 -25.23
N CYS A 11 17.95 8.98 -24.68
CA CYS A 11 16.51 8.90 -24.35
C CYS A 11 16.17 7.68 -23.45
N PHE A 12 15.43 7.98 -22.38
CA PHE A 12 14.66 7.04 -21.55
C PHE A 12 15.44 6.13 -20.60
N PHE A 13 16.14 6.73 -19.63
CA PHE A 13 16.08 6.20 -18.27
C PHE A 13 15.29 7.17 -17.39
N LEU A 14 14.12 7.59 -17.88
CA LEU A 14 12.99 7.80 -17.00
C LEU A 14 12.70 6.41 -16.45
N PHE A 15 13.27 6.09 -15.28
CA PHE A 15 12.71 5.07 -14.44
C PHE A 15 11.25 5.48 -14.26
N ALA A 16 10.38 4.87 -15.06
CA ALA A 16 8.99 4.74 -14.71
C ALA A 16 9.00 3.95 -13.39
N CYS A 17 9.07 4.68 -12.27
CA CYS A 17 8.27 4.30 -11.13
C CYS A 17 6.85 4.29 -11.66
N SER A 18 6.43 3.15 -12.19
CA SER A 18 5.04 2.77 -12.09
C SER A 18 4.80 2.67 -10.59
N GLU A 19 4.44 3.79 -9.95
CA GLU A 19 3.74 3.74 -8.67
C GLU A 19 2.56 2.81 -8.95
N SER A 20 2.67 1.55 -8.52
CA SER A 20 1.55 0.63 -8.63
C SER A 20 0.45 1.25 -7.79
N GLU A 21 -0.63 1.68 -8.43
CA GLU A 21 -1.78 2.20 -7.70
C GLU A 21 -2.21 1.16 -6.66
N LEU A 22 -2.38 1.62 -5.42
CA LEU A 22 -2.79 0.75 -4.33
C LEU A 22 -4.14 0.14 -4.68
N THR A 23 -4.19 -1.18 -4.72
CA THR A 23 -5.44 -1.87 -4.96
C THR A 23 -6.28 -1.95 -3.68
N PRO A 24 -7.62 -2.02 -3.79
CA PRO A 24 -8.48 -2.26 -2.64
C PRO A 24 -8.11 -3.52 -1.83
N MET A 25 -7.59 -4.54 -2.50
CA MET A 25 -7.10 -5.78 -1.87
C MET A 25 -5.91 -5.54 -0.95
N GLU A 26 -4.89 -4.85 -1.46
CA GLU A 26 -3.66 -4.57 -0.71
C GLU A 26 -3.96 -3.69 0.50
N ALA A 27 -4.85 -2.69 0.35
CA ALA A 27 -5.32 -1.88 1.45
C ALA A 27 -6.09 -2.71 2.51
N ALA A 28 -6.90 -3.67 2.08
CA ALA A 28 -7.62 -4.58 2.97
C ALA A 28 -6.65 -5.52 3.75
N GLN A 29 -5.61 -6.04 3.08
CA GLN A 29 -4.57 -6.83 3.73
C GLN A 29 -3.77 -6.01 4.76
N GLN A 30 -3.40 -4.77 4.41
CA GLN A 30 -2.72 -3.88 5.35
C GLN A 30 -3.55 -3.58 6.59
N ALA A 31 -4.87 -3.36 6.43
CA ALA A 31 -5.78 -3.20 7.57
C ALA A 31 -5.88 -4.47 8.42
N CYS A 32 -5.87 -5.66 7.81
CA CYS A 32 -5.81 -6.93 8.52
C CYS A 32 -4.53 -7.07 9.37
N GLU A 33 -3.36 -6.71 8.83
CA GLU A 33 -2.11 -6.73 9.60
C GLU A 33 -2.18 -5.80 10.82
N CYS A 34 -2.80 -4.61 10.70
CA CYS A 34 -3.02 -3.74 11.86
C CYS A 34 -3.92 -4.40 12.92
N ILE A 35 -4.95 -5.15 12.51
CA ILE A 35 -5.83 -5.89 13.43
C ILE A 35 -5.04 -6.99 14.15
N LYS A 36 -4.16 -7.73 13.46
CA LYS A 36 -3.32 -8.75 14.11
C LYS A 36 -2.41 -8.15 15.17
N LEU A 37 -1.80 -7.00 14.88
CA LEU A 37 -0.98 -6.27 15.85
C LEU A 37 -1.78 -5.82 17.07
N SER A 38 -3.07 -5.50 16.90
CA SER A 38 -3.94 -5.12 18.03
C SER A 38 -4.19 -6.21 19.07
N LYS A 39 -3.85 -7.48 18.76
CA LYS A 39 -3.88 -8.58 19.73
C LYS A 39 -2.76 -8.47 20.78
N ASP A 40 -1.68 -7.72 20.49
CA ASP A 40 -0.61 -7.45 21.43
C ASP A 40 -0.91 -6.17 22.24
N SER A 41 -1.20 -6.36 23.54
CA SER A 41 -1.51 -5.28 24.47
C SER A 41 -0.28 -4.71 25.19
N SER A 42 0.94 -5.06 24.77
CA SER A 42 2.18 -4.44 25.26
C SER A 42 2.29 -2.97 24.83
N ALA A 43 3.22 -2.23 25.44
CA ALA A 43 3.48 -0.85 25.03
C ALA A 43 4.01 -0.79 23.59
N GLU A 44 4.84 -1.76 23.21
CA GLU A 44 5.38 -1.95 21.87
C GLU A 44 4.28 -2.32 20.88
N GLY A 45 3.36 -3.21 21.24
CA GLY A 45 2.20 -3.58 20.44
C GLY A 45 1.27 -2.39 20.18
N LEU A 46 1.02 -1.58 21.21
CA LEU A 46 0.21 -0.36 21.07
C LEU A 46 0.84 0.64 20.09
N GLU A 47 2.16 0.81 20.15
CA GLU A 47 2.86 1.70 19.21
C GLU A 47 2.85 1.14 17.78
N ALA A 48 3.07 -0.18 17.63
CA ALA A 48 2.99 -0.85 16.34
C ALA A 48 1.60 -0.71 15.68
N VAL A 49 0.52 -0.74 16.48
CA VAL A 49 -0.85 -0.50 15.98
C VAL A 49 -1.02 0.95 15.53
N LYS A 50 -0.52 1.93 16.29
CA LYS A 50 -0.62 3.35 15.89
C LYS A 50 0.15 3.61 14.59
N ASP A 51 1.35 3.08 14.46
CA ASP A 51 2.17 3.20 13.26
C ASP A 51 1.47 2.57 12.06
N CYS A 52 0.94 1.35 12.24
CA CYS A 52 0.20 0.65 11.21
C CYS A 52 -1.06 1.42 10.78
N ASN A 53 -1.81 1.98 11.73
CA ASN A 53 -3.01 2.76 11.44
C ASN A 53 -2.69 4.07 10.72
N THR A 54 -1.63 4.76 11.13
CA THR A 54 -1.15 6.00 10.48
C THR A 54 -0.77 5.72 9.03
N LYS A 55 0.07 4.70 8.81
CA LYS A 55 0.48 4.27 7.46
C LYS A 55 -0.72 3.90 6.59
N THR A 56 -1.67 3.12 7.13
CA THR A 56 -2.87 2.72 6.39
C THR A 56 -3.71 3.93 6.00
N THR A 57 -3.87 4.89 6.92
CA THR A 57 -4.61 6.13 6.67
C THR A 57 -3.94 6.96 5.57
N GLU A 58 -2.62 7.12 5.61
CA GLU A 58 -1.87 7.86 4.60
C GLU A 58 -1.97 7.20 3.23
N MET A 59 -1.78 5.87 3.16
CA MET A 59 -1.90 5.08 1.92
C MET A 59 -3.28 5.23 1.28
N MET A 60 -4.33 5.26 2.10
CA MET A 60 -5.71 5.34 1.64
C MET A 60 -6.22 6.76 1.39
N ASN A 61 -5.53 7.78 1.88
CA ASN A 61 -6.00 9.17 1.86
C ASN A 61 -6.33 9.68 0.44
N GLN A 62 -5.60 9.22 -0.58
CA GLN A 62 -5.83 9.58 -1.98
C GLN A 62 -7.14 9.01 -2.57
N TYR A 63 -7.69 7.93 -1.98
CA TYR A 63 -8.92 7.29 -2.43
C TYR A 63 -10.13 7.62 -1.57
N ARG A 64 -9.96 8.43 -0.52
CA ARG A 64 -11.01 8.74 0.47
C ARG A 64 -12.29 9.31 -0.18
N ASP A 65 -12.10 10.07 -1.26
CA ASP A 65 -13.14 10.79 -1.98
C ASP A 65 -13.61 10.00 -3.24
N ASP A 66 -13.09 8.78 -3.46
CA ASP A 66 -13.54 7.83 -4.49
C ASP A 66 -14.51 6.80 -3.89
N PRO A 67 -15.83 6.96 -4.08
CA PRO A 67 -16.81 6.08 -3.47
C PRO A 67 -16.78 4.65 -4.01
N GLU A 68 -16.38 4.47 -5.28
CA GLU A 68 -16.33 3.16 -5.91
C GLU A 68 -15.13 2.37 -5.38
N TRP A 69 -13.96 3.00 -5.32
CA TRP A 69 -12.77 2.39 -4.75
C TRP A 69 -12.99 2.04 -3.28
N MET A 70 -13.56 2.95 -2.48
CA MET A 70 -13.86 2.70 -1.07
C MET A 70 -14.90 1.61 -0.86
N LYS A 71 -15.85 1.44 -1.79
CA LYS A 71 -16.79 0.32 -1.77
C LYS A 71 -16.06 -1.01 -1.99
N LYS A 72 -15.23 -1.11 -3.03
CA LYS A 72 -14.42 -2.31 -3.31
C LYS A 72 -13.51 -2.65 -2.13
N TRP A 73 -12.88 -1.65 -1.51
CA TRP A 73 -12.04 -1.86 -0.34
C TRP A 73 -12.80 -2.45 0.83
N ARG A 74 -14.03 -1.97 1.12
CA ARG A 74 -14.87 -2.56 2.16
C ARG A 74 -15.26 -4.01 1.84
N GLU A 75 -15.55 -4.32 0.59
CA GLU A 75 -15.85 -5.69 0.15
C GLU A 75 -14.65 -6.62 0.35
N GLU A 76 -13.45 -6.18 -0.04
CA GLU A 76 -12.21 -6.93 0.17
C GLU A 76 -11.84 -7.05 1.65
N LEU A 77 -12.03 -5.99 2.45
CA LEU A 77 -11.81 -6.02 3.88
C LEU A 77 -12.70 -7.07 4.56
N LEU A 78 -13.99 -7.15 4.21
CA LEU A 78 -14.89 -8.18 4.72
C LEU A 78 -14.45 -9.60 4.30
N ARG A 79 -13.91 -9.75 3.10
CA ARG A 79 -13.39 -11.03 2.59
C ARG A 79 -12.16 -11.46 3.39
N VAL A 80 -11.18 -10.57 3.53
CA VAL A 80 -9.91 -10.83 4.24
C VAL A 80 -10.12 -10.95 5.75
N MET A 81 -11.04 -10.19 6.35
CA MET A 81 -11.31 -10.25 7.79
C MET A 81 -11.68 -11.66 8.25
N LYS A 82 -12.46 -12.42 7.46
CA LYS A 82 -12.81 -13.81 7.81
C LYS A 82 -11.57 -14.67 8.02
N GLU A 83 -10.54 -14.46 7.23
CA GLU A 83 -9.26 -15.16 7.35
C GLU A 83 -8.41 -14.56 8.48
N CYS A 84 -8.44 -13.23 8.60
CA CYS A 84 -7.63 -12.46 9.55
C CYS A 84 -7.90 -12.75 11.03
N VAL A 85 -9.16 -12.97 11.41
CA VAL A 85 -9.55 -13.20 12.82
C VAL A 85 -9.69 -14.68 13.17
N SER A 86 -9.52 -15.59 12.21
CA SER A 86 -9.68 -17.03 12.41
C SER A 86 -8.41 -17.75 12.87
N GLU A 87 -7.27 -17.04 12.96
CA GLU A 87 -6.01 -17.49 13.59
C GLU A 87 -5.89 -16.97 15.03
#